data_AF-A0A735MST8-F1
#
_entry.id   AF-A0A735MST8-F1
#
_cell.length_a   1.000
_cell.length_b   1.000
_cell.length_c   1.000
_cell.angle_alpha   90.00
_cell.angle_beta   90.00
_cell.angle_gamma   90.00
#
_symmetry.space_group_name_H-M   'P 1'
#
loop_
_entity.id
_entity.type
_entity.pdbx_description
1 polymer ?
#
loop_
_entity_poly.entity_id
_entity_poly.type
_entity_poly.pdbx_seq_one_letter_code
_entity_poly.pdbx_strand_id
1 'polypeptide(L)'
;MKTVDMLATYLDAWPSKYIRIFQGSDSIFYGEESIGESDFVITKAIPGEQLAGLMLSEDVGTCITCQEWVAARMSAMEKGYVPDISRAYVNKEKSNDDYLREHLYSMKLQCLHAALIQNGQFDKTNATNIAEAINAGFDAIK
;
A
#
# COMPACT_ATOMS: atom_id res chain seq x y z
N MET A 1 26.94 5.71 8.32
CA MET A 1 25.83 5.13 7.54
C MET A 1 25.12 6.26 6.83
N LYS A 2 24.72 6.07 5.57
CA LYS A 2 24.00 7.09 4.81
C LYS A 2 22.53 7.17 5.21
N THR A 3 21.90 8.29 4.94
CA THR A 3 20.48 8.57 5.20
C THR A 3 19.60 7.52 4.53
N VAL A 4 19.89 7.18 3.27
CA VAL A 4 19.13 6.17 2.52
C VAL A 4 19.19 4.78 3.17
N ASP A 5 20.35 4.39 3.69
CA ASP A 5 20.55 3.10 4.35
C ASP A 5 19.82 3.08 5.70
N MET A 6 19.92 4.16 6.49
CA MET A 6 19.15 4.32 7.72
C MET A 6 17.66 4.16 7.47
N LEU A 7 17.11 4.89 6.49
CA LEU A 7 15.71 4.80 6.13
C LEU A 7 15.34 3.39 5.64
N ALA A 8 16.18 2.74 4.83
CA ALA A 8 15.93 1.39 4.34
C ALA A 8 15.88 0.33 5.47
N THR A 9 16.69 0.51 6.51
CA THR A 9 16.75 -0.38 7.68
C THR A 9 15.61 -0.14 8.65
N TYR A 10 15.31 1.13 8.97
CA TYR A 10 14.43 1.47 10.09
C TYR A 10 13.00 1.87 9.69
N LEU A 11 12.73 2.18 8.41
CA LEU A 11 11.35 2.32 7.93
C LEU A 11 10.83 0.99 7.41
N ASP A 12 9.70 0.55 7.96
CA ASP A 12 8.98 -0.63 7.45
C ASP A 12 8.41 -0.40 6.04
N ALA A 13 7.92 0.81 5.79
CA ALA A 13 7.35 1.23 4.52
C ALA A 13 7.60 2.73 4.27
N TRP A 14 7.65 3.13 3.00
CA TRP A 14 7.72 4.54 2.63
C TRP A 14 6.40 5.26 2.95
N PRO A 15 6.42 6.36 3.73
CA PRO A 15 5.21 7.14 3.97
C PRO A 15 4.79 7.88 2.69
N SER A 16 3.71 7.41 2.06
CA SER A 16 3.25 7.86 0.73
C SER A 16 2.93 9.36 0.61
N LYS A 17 2.68 10.04 1.72
CA LYS A 17 2.48 11.50 1.77
C LYS A 17 3.75 12.31 1.48
N TYR A 18 4.92 11.70 1.62
CA TYR A 18 6.20 12.39 1.43
C TYR A 18 6.80 12.07 0.07
N ILE A 19 7.16 13.11 -0.67
CA ILE A 19 7.89 12.99 -1.94
C ILE A 19 9.37 12.75 -1.70
N ARG A 20 9.91 13.30 -0.60
CA ARG A 20 11.31 13.18 -0.19
C ARG A 20 11.42 13.15 1.32
N ILE A 21 12.47 12.50 1.83
CA ILE A 21 12.82 12.45 3.25
C ILE A 21 14.29 12.76 3.41
N PHE A 22 14.66 13.57 4.40
CA PHE A 22 16.05 13.84 4.76
C PHE A 22 16.22 13.87 6.29
N GLN A 23 17.46 13.75 6.75
CA GLN A 23 17.79 13.99 8.15
C GLN A 23 18.26 15.43 8.34
N GLY A 24 17.65 16.13 9.30
CA GLY A 24 18.05 17.46 9.73
C GLY A 24 19.30 17.44 10.61
N SER A 25 19.92 18.61 10.81
CA SER A 25 21.10 18.77 11.67
C SER A 25 20.83 18.54 13.16
N ASP A 26 19.56 18.48 13.53
CA ASP A 26 19.06 18.14 14.87
C ASP A 26 18.83 16.63 15.06
N SER A 27 19.32 15.81 14.12
CA SER A 27 19.14 14.36 14.08
C SER A 27 17.70 13.90 13.89
N ILE A 28 16.77 14.81 13.57
CA ILE A 28 15.36 14.49 13.29
C ILE A 28 15.20 14.23 11.79
N PHE A 29 14.35 13.26 11.44
CA PHE A 29 13.98 13.03 10.05
C PHE A 29 12.79 13.88 9.65
N TYR A 30 12.87 14.52 8.49
CA TYR A 30 11.85 15.38 7.93
C TYR A 30 11.39 14.84 6.59
N GLY A 31 10.09 14.94 6.34
CA GLY A 31 9.46 14.61 5.06
C GLY A 31 8.93 15.88 4.37
N GLU A 32 9.15 15.97 3.06
CA GLU A 32 8.57 16.99 2.20
C GLU A 32 7.27 16.46 1.59
N GLU A 33 6.17 17.20 1.77
CA GLU A 33 4.84 16.91 1.21
C GLU A 33 4.46 18.00 0.18
N SER A 34 3.89 17.60 -0.96
CA SER A 34 3.45 18.55 -2.00
C SER A 34 2.13 19.22 -1.60
N ILE A 35 2.02 20.55 -1.77
CA ILE A 35 0.74 21.26 -1.59
C ILE A 35 0.07 21.47 -2.95
N GLY A 36 -0.87 20.58 -3.29
CA GLY A 36 -1.68 20.72 -4.51
C GLY A 36 -0.84 20.69 -5.79
N GLU A 37 -1.27 21.46 -6.80
CA GLU A 37 -0.65 21.53 -8.15
C GLU A 37 0.53 22.51 -8.24
N SER A 38 0.96 23.11 -7.11
CA SER A 38 2.05 24.08 -7.08
C SER A 38 3.36 23.48 -6.59
N ASP A 39 4.50 24.04 -7.01
CA ASP A 39 5.86 23.62 -6.57
C ASP A 39 6.17 23.85 -5.07
N PHE A 40 5.17 24.24 -4.28
CA PHE A 40 5.34 24.46 -2.85
C PHE A 40 5.32 23.13 -2.08
N VAL A 41 6.36 22.93 -1.27
CA VAL A 41 6.49 21.78 -0.37
C VAL A 41 6.36 22.21 1.08
N ILE A 42 5.69 21.40 1.89
CA ILE A 42 5.71 21.53 3.36
C ILE A 42 6.70 20.53 3.91
N THR A 43 7.62 21.01 4.75
CA THR A 43 8.51 20.15 5.53
C THR A 43 7.84 19.83 6.87
N LYS A 44 7.70 18.55 7.20
CA LYS A 44 7.19 18.08 8.49
C LYS A 44 8.13 17.06 9.10
N ALA A 45 8.33 17.14 10.41
CA ALA A 45 9.04 16.10 11.15
C ALA A 45 8.28 14.77 11.00
N ILE A 46 9.01 13.68 10.82
CA ILE A 46 8.46 12.33 10.74
C ILE A 46 8.44 11.76 12.16
N PRO A 47 7.26 11.59 12.77
CA PRO A 47 7.17 10.98 14.08
C PRO A 47 7.44 9.47 13.96
N GLY A 48 8.32 8.94 14.80
CA GLY A 48 8.56 7.51 14.88
C GLY A 48 9.58 7.19 15.94
N GLU A 49 9.19 6.37 16.92
CA GLU A 49 10.10 5.86 17.96
C GLU A 49 11.29 5.07 17.36
N GLN A 50 11.12 4.49 16.16
CA GLN A 50 12.17 3.75 15.44
C GLN A 50 13.20 4.64 14.70
N LEU A 51 12.84 5.88 14.36
CA LEU A 51 13.75 6.84 13.71
C LEU A 51 14.35 7.84 14.72
N ALA A 52 13.72 7.98 15.88
CA ALA A 52 14.19 8.84 16.95
C ALA A 52 15.50 8.30 17.57
N GLY A 53 16.44 9.20 17.84
CA GLY A 53 17.70 8.85 18.51
C GLY A 53 18.76 8.22 17.60
N LEU A 54 18.53 8.12 16.30
CA LEU A 54 19.57 7.76 15.34
C LEU A 54 20.62 8.87 15.27
N MET A 55 21.90 8.48 15.21
CA MET A 55 23.01 9.41 15.01
C MET A 55 22.92 10.09 13.65
N LEU A 56 23.59 11.24 13.50
CA LEU A 56 23.69 11.92 12.22
C LEU A 56 24.32 11.00 11.17
N SER A 57 23.69 10.98 10.00
CA SER A 57 24.17 10.32 8.79
C SER A 57 25.42 11.01 8.24
N GLU A 58 26.10 10.33 7.32
CA GLU A 58 27.26 10.89 6.61
C GLU A 58 26.87 11.99 5.62
N ASP A 59 25.61 11.96 5.16
CA ASP A 59 25.04 12.79 4.11
C ASP A 59 23.84 13.60 4.62
N VAL A 60 23.92 14.07 5.87
CA VAL A 60 22.90 14.96 6.50
C VAL A 60 22.48 16.08 5.55
N GLY A 61 21.16 16.31 5.50
CA GLY A 61 20.55 17.28 4.58
C GLY A 61 20.34 16.76 3.15
N THR A 62 20.77 15.53 2.83
CA THR A 62 20.48 14.93 1.51
C THR A 62 19.06 14.40 1.48
N CYS A 63 18.27 14.89 0.52
CA CYS A 63 16.91 14.43 0.27
C CYS A 63 16.92 13.08 -0.47
N ILE A 64 16.31 12.09 0.16
CA ILE A 64 16.10 10.75 -0.37
C ILE A 64 14.69 10.64 -0.94
N THR A 65 14.56 10.05 -2.11
CA THR A 65 13.28 9.74 -2.74
C THR A 65 12.79 8.34 -2.40
N CYS A 66 11.50 8.08 -2.63
CA CYS A 66 10.93 6.73 -2.50
C CYS A 66 11.68 5.69 -3.36
N GLN A 67 12.10 6.07 -4.57
CA GLN A 67 12.82 5.16 -5.48
C GLN A 67 14.19 4.76 -4.93
N GLU A 68 14.95 5.72 -4.39
CA GLU A 68 16.26 5.45 -3.77
C GLU A 68 16.11 4.58 -2.52
N TRP A 69 15.09 4.85 -1.71
CA TRP A 69 14.77 4.02 -0.55
C TRP A 69 14.37 2.59 -0.96
N VAL A 70 13.53 2.41 -1.98
CA VAL A 70 13.16 1.07 -2.49
C VAL A 70 14.40 0.32 -2.96
N ALA A 71 15.27 0.97 -3.74
CA ALA A 71 16.50 0.34 -4.22
C ALA A 71 17.42 -0.09 -3.07
N ALA A 72 17.61 0.79 -2.07
CA ALA A 72 18.41 0.47 -0.89
C ALA A 72 17.80 -0.65 -0.05
N ARG A 73 16.47 -0.64 0.13
CA ARG A 73 15.75 -1.69 0.88
C ARG A 73 15.83 -3.04 0.19
N MET A 74 15.67 -3.09 -1.14
CA MET A 74 15.85 -4.31 -1.94
C MET A 74 17.29 -4.85 -1.81
N SER A 75 18.30 -4.00 -1.95
CA SER A 75 19.70 -4.39 -1.75
C SER A 75 19.97 -4.88 -0.31
N ALA A 76 19.36 -4.26 0.70
CA ALA A 76 19.49 -4.69 2.09
C ALA A 76 18.81 -6.04 2.35
N MET A 77 17.67 -6.31 1.71
CA MET A 77 17.00 -7.61 1.73
C MET A 77 17.83 -8.70 1.05
N GLU A 78 18.43 -8.43 -0.12
CA GLU A 78 19.32 -9.37 -0.82
C GLU A 78 20.54 -9.77 0.03
N LYS A 79 21.06 -8.82 0.84
CA LYS A 79 22.18 -9.06 1.76
C LYS A 79 21.75 -9.68 3.09
N GLY A 80 20.44 -9.86 3.33
CA GLY A 80 19.90 -10.44 4.56
C GLY A 80 19.94 -9.51 5.78
N TYR A 81 20.13 -8.20 5.59
CA TYR A 81 20.18 -7.23 6.69
C TYR A 81 18.79 -6.78 7.16
N VAL A 82 17.80 -6.85 6.28
CA VAL A 82 16.40 -6.50 6.56
C VAL A 82 15.52 -7.71 6.25
N PRO A 83 14.61 -8.11 7.15
CA PRO A 83 13.67 -9.19 6.87
C PRO A 83 12.82 -8.86 5.64
N ASP A 84 12.70 -9.82 4.73
CA ASP A 84 11.77 -9.72 3.60
C ASP A 84 10.32 -9.89 4.10
N ILE A 85 9.73 -8.77 4.53
CA ILE A 85 8.33 -8.71 4.95
C ILE A 85 7.34 -8.72 3.78
N SER A 86 7.81 -8.58 2.53
CA SER A 86 6.92 -8.70 1.35
C SER A 86 6.41 -10.14 1.20
N ARG A 87 7.15 -11.10 1.75
CA ARG A 87 6.78 -12.51 1.86
C ARG A 87 6.14 -12.88 3.20
N ALA A 88 6.10 -11.96 4.17
CA ALA A 88 5.41 -12.20 5.42
C ALA A 88 3.90 -12.11 5.17
N TYR A 89 3.21 -13.25 5.29
CA TYR A 89 1.75 -13.29 5.38
C TYR A 89 1.32 -12.53 6.64
N VAL A 90 1.06 -11.23 6.50
CA VAL A 90 0.32 -10.50 7.52
C VAL A 90 -1.12 -10.96 7.39
N ASN A 91 -1.53 -11.91 8.24
CA ASN A 91 -2.94 -12.15 8.52
C ASN A 91 -3.52 -10.85 9.09
N LYS A 92 -3.89 -9.91 8.20
CA LYS A 92 -4.85 -8.89 8.53
C LYS A 92 -6.12 -9.70 8.81
N GLU A 93 -6.49 -9.85 10.08
CA GLU A 93 -7.75 -10.47 10.44
C GLU A 93 -8.83 -9.80 9.60
N LYS A 94 -9.36 -10.54 8.62
CA LYS A 94 -10.45 -10.05 7.77
C LYS A 94 -11.56 -9.67 8.73
N SER A 95 -12.02 -8.42 8.64
CA SER A 95 -13.17 -8.00 9.43
C SER A 95 -14.37 -8.87 9.03
N ASN A 96 -15.37 -9.01 9.92
CA ASN A 96 -16.60 -9.72 9.56
C ASN A 96 -17.24 -9.13 8.29
N ASP A 97 -17.07 -7.82 8.06
CA ASP A 97 -17.54 -7.15 6.85
C ASP A 97 -16.78 -7.58 5.59
N ASP A 98 -15.47 -7.84 5.70
CA ASP A 98 -14.67 -8.37 4.60
C ASP A 98 -15.07 -9.81 4.27
N TYR A 99 -15.28 -10.65 5.28
CA TYR A 99 -15.79 -12.01 5.10
C TYR A 99 -17.17 -12.02 4.46
N LEU A 100 -18.07 -11.14 4.94
CA LEU A 100 -19.43 -11.03 4.40
C LEU A 100 -19.39 -10.56 2.93
N ARG A 101 -18.55 -9.56 2.62
CA ARG A 101 -18.39 -9.04 1.25
C ARG A 101 -17.85 -10.10 0.29
N GLU A 102 -16.82 -10.84 0.69
CA GLU A 102 -16.26 -11.94 -0.13
C GLU A 102 -17.25 -13.09 -0.30
N HIS A 103 -18.01 -13.42 0.75
CA HIS A 103 -19.04 -14.45 0.69
C HIS A 103 -20.16 -14.07 -0.29
N LEU A 104 -20.66 -12.84 -0.19
CA LEU A 104 -21.67 -12.31 -1.12
C LEU A 104 -21.15 -12.26 -2.55
N TYR A 105 -19.91 -11.83 -2.76
CA TYR A 105 -19.28 -11.84 -4.08
C TYR A 105 -19.18 -13.26 -4.67
N SER A 106 -18.78 -14.22 -3.84
CA SER A 106 -18.67 -15.63 -4.24
C SER A 106 -20.05 -16.22 -4.59
N MET A 107 -21.09 -15.91 -3.82
CA MET A 107 -22.46 -16.31 -4.14
C MET A 107 -22.96 -15.68 -5.45
N LYS A 108 -22.72 -14.38 -5.66
CA LYS A 108 -23.08 -13.68 -6.91
C LYS A 108 -22.44 -14.37 -8.13
N LEU A 109 -21.16 -14.73 -8.04
CA LEU A 109 -20.46 -15.48 -9.09
C LEU A 109 -21.06 -16.86 -9.35
N GLN A 110 -21.40 -17.61 -8.31
CA GLN A 110 -22.03 -18.93 -8.44
C GLN A 110 -23.42 -18.84 -9.08
N CYS A 111 -24.25 -17.87 -8.66
CA CYS A 111 -25.55 -17.60 -9.25
C CYS A 111 -25.43 -17.20 -10.73
N LEU A 112 -24.46 -16.33 -11.06
CA LEU A 112 -24.20 -15.91 -12.43
C LEU A 112 -23.77 -17.10 -13.29
N HIS A 113 -22.83 -17.91 -12.82
CA HIS A 113 -22.38 -19.10 -13.52
C HIS A 113 -23.53 -20.09 -13.77
N ALA A 114 -24.36 -20.35 -12.77
CA ALA A 114 -25.52 -21.22 -12.90
C ALA A 114 -26.54 -20.68 -13.93
N ALA A 115 -26.83 -19.38 -13.90
CA ALA A 115 -27.77 -18.74 -14.83
C ALA A 115 -27.25 -18.74 -16.28
N LEU A 116 -25.95 -18.51 -16.48
CA LEU A 116 -25.33 -18.56 -17.80
C LEU A 116 -25.36 -19.98 -18.39
N ILE A 117 -25.03 -21.00 -17.59
CA ILE A 117 -25.10 -22.41 -18.01
C ILE A 117 -26.53 -22.84 -18.32
N GLN A 118 -27.49 -22.53 -17.44
CA GLN A 118 -28.90 -22.93 -17.63
C GLN A 118 -29.51 -22.34 -18.90
N ASN A 119 -29.12 -21.11 -19.25
CA ASN A 119 -29.63 -20.45 -20.46
C ASN A 119 -28.79 -20.75 -21.71
N GLY A 120 -27.67 -21.47 -21.59
CA GLY A 120 -26.75 -21.75 -22.70
C GLY A 120 -26.16 -20.48 -23.34
N GLN A 121 -26.09 -19.37 -22.60
CA GLN A 121 -25.75 -18.05 -23.13
C GLN A 121 -24.28 -17.73 -22.91
N PHE A 122 -23.56 -17.50 -24.00
CA PHE A 122 -22.15 -17.07 -24.00
C PHE A 122 -21.94 -15.77 -24.77
N ASP A 123 -23.01 -15.12 -25.25
CA ASP A 123 -22.92 -13.79 -25.85
C ASP A 123 -22.83 -12.70 -24.77
N LYS A 124 -22.05 -11.66 -25.08
CA LYS A 124 -21.70 -10.60 -24.13
C LYS A 124 -22.93 -9.82 -23.64
N THR A 125 -23.89 -9.56 -24.52
CA THR A 125 -25.05 -8.69 -24.22
C THR A 125 -26.00 -9.37 -23.23
N ASN A 126 -26.33 -10.64 -23.47
CA ASN A 126 -27.20 -11.38 -22.56
C ASN A 126 -26.51 -11.69 -21.23
N ALA A 127 -25.21 -11.97 -21.25
CA ALA A 127 -24.45 -12.16 -20.02
C ALA A 127 -24.43 -10.91 -19.12
N THR A 128 -24.31 -9.71 -19.71
CA THR A 128 -24.40 -8.44 -18.97
C THR A 128 -25.79 -8.24 -18.36
N ASN A 129 -26.85 -8.45 -19.13
CA ASN A 129 -28.23 -8.32 -18.63
C ASN A 129 -28.53 -9.28 -17.47
N ILE A 130 -28.01 -10.51 -17.53
CA ILE A 130 -28.13 -11.50 -16.44
C ILE A 130 -27.37 -11.04 -15.19
N ALA A 131 -26.15 -10.53 -15.36
CA ALA A 131 -25.36 -10.01 -14.24
C ALA A 131 -26.02 -8.79 -13.56
N GLU A 132 -26.61 -7.88 -14.34
CA GLU A 132 -27.35 -6.73 -13.82
C GLU A 132 -28.60 -7.17 -13.04
N ALA A 133 -29.38 -8.11 -13.57
CA ALA A 133 -30.56 -8.65 -12.90
C ALA A 133 -30.21 -9.36 -11.58
N ILE A 134 -29.11 -10.13 -11.55
CA ILE A 134 -28.62 -10.78 -10.33
C ILE A 134 -28.18 -9.73 -9.30
N ASN A 135 -27.42 -8.72 -9.69
CA ASN A 135 -27.00 -7.67 -8.77
C ASN A 135 -28.20 -6.93 -8.18
N ALA A 136 -29.18 -6.54 -9.01
CA ALA A 136 -30.40 -5.90 -8.54
C ALA A 136 -31.19 -6.80 -7.56
N GLY A 137 -31.23 -8.11 -7.80
CA GLY A 137 -31.88 -9.08 -6.90
C GLY A 137 -31.19 -9.18 -5.54
N PHE A 138 -29.85 -9.19 -5.50
CA PHE A 138 -29.09 -9.19 -4.25
C PHE A 138 -29.21 -7.86 -3.49
N ASP A 139 -29.18 -6.72 -4.19
CA ASP A 139 -29.27 -5.40 -3.57
C ASP A 139 -30.66 -5.13 -2.95
N ALA A 140 -31.70 -5.85 -3.41
CA ALA A 140 -33.05 -5.78 -2.85
C ALA A 140 -33.22 -6.57 -1.53
N ILE A 141 -32.27 -7.45 -1.17
CA ILE A 141 -32.30 -8.23 0.07
C ILE A 141 -31.63 -7.40 1.18
N LYS A 142 -32.42 -6.97 2.17
CA LYS A 142 -31.96 -6.22 3.35
C LYS A 142 -31.76 -7.13 4.55
#